data_AF-K0SPW3-F1
#
_entry.id   AF-K0SPW3-F1
#
_cell.length_a   1.000
_cell.length_b   1.000
_cell.length_c   1.000
_cell.angle_alpha   90.00
_cell.angle_beta   90.00
_cell.angle_gamma   90.00
#
_symmetry.space_group_name_H-M   'P 1'
#
loop_
_entity.id
_entity.type
_entity.pdbx_description
1 polymer ?
#
loop_
_entity_poly.entity_id
_entity_poly.type
_entity_poly.pdbx_seq_one_letter_code
_entity_poly.pdbx_strand_id
1 'polypeptide(L)'
;MRFYKCFGRALISSGLFATHVQATSSCYPTFKAKPDYKAGTTVSASIVEHTTEPCAPDLTNQAINKSSLCNADGTRPVAITRTYNYRCVDGESSLFCQQGWAFDPASLYGPVAWEKLEECY
;
A
#
# COMPACT_ATOMS: atom_id res chain seq x y z
N MET A 1 20.94 42.69 49.31
CA MET A 1 21.77 41.48 49.10
C MET A 1 21.03 40.27 49.64
N ARG A 2 20.69 39.30 48.78
CA ARG A 2 20.68 37.85 49.09
C ARG A 2 20.43 37.09 47.79
N PHE A 3 21.54 36.67 47.19
CA PHE A 3 21.61 35.70 46.12
C PHE A 3 21.24 34.32 46.67
N TYR A 4 20.31 33.60 46.03
CA TYR A 4 20.31 32.14 46.11
C TYR A 4 20.04 31.55 44.72
N LYS A 5 21.14 31.05 44.13
CA LYS A 5 21.17 30.07 43.04
C LYS A 5 20.50 28.79 43.50
N CYS A 6 19.53 28.29 42.75
CA CYS A 6 19.17 26.87 42.75
C CYS A 6 19.17 26.38 41.29
N PHE A 7 20.28 25.76 40.89
CA PHE A 7 20.36 24.94 39.69
C PHE A 7 19.74 23.58 40.01
N GLY A 8 18.46 23.40 39.67
CA GLY A 8 17.77 22.11 39.74
C GLY A 8 17.71 21.49 38.35
N ARG A 9 18.45 20.40 38.15
CA ARG A 9 18.54 19.63 36.90
C ARG A 9 17.15 19.20 36.39
N ALA A 10 16.76 19.68 35.22
CA ALA A 10 15.63 19.13 34.47
C ALA A 10 16.06 17.78 33.88
N LEU A 11 15.64 16.68 34.48
CA LEU A 11 15.67 15.37 33.84
C LEU A 11 14.57 15.38 32.77
N ILE A 12 14.95 15.72 31.54
CA ILE A 12 14.10 15.53 30.37
C ILE A 12 14.04 14.03 30.14
N SER A 13 13.00 13.40 30.68
CA SER A 13 12.63 12.03 30.33
C SER A 13 12.09 12.08 28.91
N SER A 14 12.98 11.91 27.93
CA SER A 14 12.63 11.70 26.53
C SER A 14 11.92 10.36 26.40
N GLY A 15 10.63 10.34 26.73
CA GLY A 15 9.74 9.25 26.40
C GLY A 15 9.63 9.16 24.88
N LEU A 16 10.43 8.26 24.30
CA LEU A 16 10.20 7.72 22.97
C LEU A 16 8.86 7.00 22.98
N PHE A 17 7.77 7.76 22.79
CA PHE A 17 6.56 7.17 22.27
C PHE A 17 6.84 6.90 20.80
N ALA A 18 7.38 5.71 20.53
CA ALA A 18 7.13 5.06 19.26
C ALA A 18 5.61 4.86 19.20
N THR A 19 4.90 5.85 18.66
CA THR A 19 3.56 5.61 18.14
C THR A 19 3.75 4.65 17.00
N HIS A 20 3.67 3.36 17.31
CA HIS A 20 3.24 2.38 16.33
C HIS A 20 1.83 2.83 15.96
N VAL A 21 1.73 3.67 14.92
CA VAL A 21 0.46 3.91 14.23
C VAL A 21 0.11 2.55 13.68
N GLN A 22 -0.66 1.80 14.46
CA GLN A 22 -1.35 0.63 13.97
C GLN A 22 -2.32 1.17 12.94
N ALA A 23 -1.87 1.20 11.68
CA ALA A 23 -2.61 1.73 10.56
C ALA A 23 -3.78 0.81 10.32
N THR A 24 -4.84 0.91 11.12
CA THR A 24 -6.19 0.45 10.74
C THR A 24 -6.65 1.38 9.64
N SER A 25 -6.08 1.20 8.45
CA SER A 25 -6.47 1.92 7.25
C SER A 25 -7.85 1.42 6.89
N SER A 26 -8.87 2.16 7.32
CA SER A 26 -10.25 1.88 6.94
C SER A 26 -10.39 2.13 5.44
N CYS A 27 -10.93 1.16 4.71
CA CYS A 27 -11.19 1.34 3.28
C CYS A 27 -12.25 2.42 3.03
N TYR A 28 -12.01 3.26 2.03
CA TYR A 28 -13.02 4.10 1.41
C TYR A 28 -14.02 3.26 0.59
N PRO A 29 -15.10 3.85 0.06
CA PRO A 29 -15.99 3.15 -0.85
C PRO A 29 -15.22 2.56 -2.03
N THR A 30 -15.57 1.31 -2.40
CA THR A 30 -14.98 0.65 -3.57
C THR A 30 -15.17 1.48 -4.82
N PHE A 31 -14.12 1.60 -5.63
CA PHE A 31 -14.18 2.25 -6.93
C PHE A 31 -15.30 1.63 -7.77
N LYS A 32 -16.05 2.49 -8.46
CA LYS A 32 -17.04 2.11 -9.46
C LYS A 32 -16.74 2.92 -10.69
N ALA A 33 -16.68 2.30 -11.86
CA ALA A 33 -16.48 3.06 -13.08
C ALA A 33 -17.70 3.94 -13.40
N LYS A 34 -17.67 5.20 -12.94
CA LYS A 34 -18.70 6.21 -13.15
C LYS A 34 -18.06 7.57 -13.42
N PRO A 35 -18.75 8.47 -14.15
CA PRO A 35 -18.15 9.70 -14.66
C PRO A 35 -18.21 10.90 -13.69
N ASP A 36 -18.46 10.70 -12.40
CA ASP A 36 -18.77 11.79 -11.46
C ASP A 36 -17.70 12.02 -10.38
N TYR A 37 -16.55 11.35 -10.47
CA TYR A 37 -15.45 11.57 -9.54
C TYR A 37 -14.87 12.98 -9.70
N LYS A 38 -14.75 13.68 -8.57
CA LYS A 38 -14.14 15.01 -8.50
C LYS A 38 -12.71 14.90 -7.95
N ALA A 39 -11.88 15.88 -8.29
CA ALA A 39 -10.57 16.07 -7.67
C ALA A 39 -10.66 15.91 -6.14
N GLY A 40 -9.71 15.16 -5.57
CA GLY A 40 -9.66 14.85 -4.14
C GLY A 40 -10.61 13.75 -3.66
N THR A 41 -11.47 13.18 -4.53
CA THR A 41 -12.33 12.06 -4.13
C THR A 41 -11.50 10.83 -3.81
N THR A 42 -11.84 10.14 -2.72
CA THR A 42 -11.17 8.92 -2.30
C THR A 42 -12.01 7.67 -2.60
N VAL A 43 -11.33 6.61 -3.03
CA VAL A 43 -11.90 5.30 -3.32
C VAL A 43 -10.93 4.21 -2.89
N SER A 44 -11.42 2.98 -2.80
CA SER A 44 -10.56 1.80 -2.63
C SER A 44 -10.63 0.90 -3.85
N ALA A 45 -9.49 0.36 -4.27
CA ALA A 45 -9.40 -0.59 -5.36
C ALA A 45 -8.35 -1.67 -5.06
N SER A 46 -8.61 -2.89 -5.53
CA SER A 46 -7.70 -4.02 -5.34
C SER A 46 -6.82 -4.22 -6.57
N ILE A 47 -5.55 -4.51 -6.34
CA ILE A 47 -4.55 -4.83 -7.35
C ILE A 47 -3.96 -6.21 -7.05
N VAL A 48 -3.71 -6.98 -8.10
CA VAL A 48 -2.97 -8.23 -8.01
C VAL A 48 -1.48 -7.90 -8.06
N GLU A 49 -0.80 -8.07 -6.93
CA GLU A 49 0.65 -7.94 -6.85
C GLU A 49 1.31 -9.31 -7.04
N HIS A 50 2.25 -9.36 -7.98
CA HIS A 50 3.08 -10.53 -8.16
C HIS A 50 4.28 -10.45 -7.22
N THR A 51 4.39 -11.41 -6.31
CA THR A 51 5.51 -11.57 -5.40
C THR A 51 6.12 -12.96 -5.54
N THR A 52 7.13 -13.24 -4.74
CA THR A 52 7.68 -14.58 -4.56
C THR A 52 7.51 -15.02 -3.12
N GLU A 53 7.27 -16.31 -2.90
CA GLU A 53 7.28 -16.90 -1.56
C GLU A 53 8.28 -18.04 -1.47
N PRO A 54 8.85 -18.31 -0.27
CA PRO A 54 9.74 -19.45 -0.08
C PRO A 54 9.02 -20.77 -0.37
N CYS A 55 9.73 -21.69 -1.02
CA CYS A 55 9.27 -23.05 -1.26
C CYS A 55 10.43 -24.03 -1.16
N ALA A 56 10.11 -25.28 -0.86
CA ALA A 56 11.09 -26.36 -0.94
C ALA A 56 11.02 -26.98 -2.34
N PRO A 57 12.13 -27.00 -3.11
CA PRO A 57 12.18 -27.76 -4.34
C PRO A 57 12.08 -29.25 -4.00
N ASP A 58 11.02 -29.91 -4.45
CA ASP A 58 10.92 -31.37 -4.38
C ASP A 58 11.84 -31.97 -5.45
N LEU A 59 13.10 -32.16 -5.09
CA LEU A 59 14.14 -32.72 -5.97
C LEU A 59 13.81 -34.14 -6.46
N THR A 60 12.96 -34.88 -5.73
CA THR A 60 12.53 -36.24 -6.11
C THR A 60 11.50 -36.18 -7.24
N ASN A 61 10.55 -35.25 -7.19
CA ASN A 61 9.53 -35.06 -8.23
C ASN A 61 9.99 -34.16 -9.40
N GLN A 62 11.01 -33.31 -9.22
CA GLN A 62 11.59 -32.50 -10.29
C GLN A 62 12.17 -33.35 -11.43
N ALA A 63 12.85 -34.46 -11.09
CA ALA A 63 13.44 -35.36 -12.07
C ALA A 63 12.41 -36.16 -12.88
N ILE A 64 11.20 -36.34 -12.33
CA ILE A 64 10.18 -37.25 -12.90
C ILE A 64 9.09 -36.47 -13.64
N ASN A 65 8.68 -35.28 -13.16
CA ASN A 65 7.46 -34.65 -13.65
C ASN A 65 7.56 -33.18 -14.05
N LYS A 66 8.76 -32.55 -14.01
CA LYS A 66 8.97 -31.11 -14.33
C LYS A 66 7.96 -30.13 -13.68
N SER A 67 7.19 -30.56 -12.70
CA SER A 67 6.00 -29.86 -12.19
C SER A 67 6.27 -29.08 -10.91
N SER A 68 7.52 -29.04 -10.45
CA SER A 68 7.93 -28.17 -9.34
C SER A 68 7.71 -26.72 -9.77
N LEU A 69 6.69 -26.09 -9.21
CA LEU A 69 6.48 -24.64 -9.28
C LEU A 69 7.54 -23.86 -8.47
N CYS A 70 8.42 -24.55 -7.75
CA CYS A 70 9.53 -23.97 -7.03
C CYS A 70 10.75 -23.80 -7.95
N ASN A 71 11.22 -22.55 -8.06
CA ASN A 71 12.43 -22.18 -8.77
C ASN A 71 13.68 -22.72 -8.06
N ALA A 72 14.81 -22.71 -8.78
CA ALA A 72 16.10 -23.17 -8.26
C ALA A 72 16.62 -22.33 -7.08
N ASP A 73 16.16 -21.09 -6.95
CA ASP A 73 16.50 -20.19 -5.84
C ASP A 73 15.67 -20.45 -4.57
N GLY A 74 14.81 -21.49 -4.57
CA GLY A 74 13.96 -21.83 -3.43
C GLY A 74 12.75 -20.92 -3.28
N THR A 75 12.34 -20.22 -4.34
CA THR A 75 11.13 -19.38 -4.33
C THR A 75 10.16 -19.79 -5.42
N ARG A 76 8.88 -19.44 -5.27
CA ARG A 76 7.88 -19.58 -6.33
C ARG A 76 7.10 -18.29 -6.51
N PRO A 77 6.70 -17.96 -7.75
CA PRO A 77 5.85 -16.79 -7.99
C PRO A 77 4.47 -17.00 -7.36
N VAL A 78 3.96 -15.96 -6.72
CA VAL A 78 2.62 -15.91 -6.11
C VAL A 78 1.95 -14.61 -6.50
N ALA A 79 0.66 -14.69 -6.77
CA ALA A 79 -0.19 -13.52 -6.95
C ALA A 79 -0.95 -13.26 -5.64
N ILE A 80 -0.77 -12.07 -5.05
CA ILE A 80 -1.48 -11.64 -3.85
C ILE A 80 -2.37 -10.46 -4.23
N THR A 81 -3.65 -10.53 -3.90
CA THR A 81 -4.57 -9.40 -4.04
C THR A 81 -4.41 -8.49 -2.84
N ARG A 82 -4.05 -7.23 -3.07
CA ARG A 82 -4.00 -6.18 -2.04
C ARG A 82 -4.97 -5.07 -2.38
N THR A 83 -5.56 -4.46 -1.36
CA THR A 83 -6.50 -3.34 -1.53
C THR A 83 -5.84 -2.07 -1.04
N TYR A 84 -5.88 -1.01 -1.85
CA TYR A 84 -5.32 0.29 -1.50
C TYR A 84 -6.39 1.36 -1.58
N ASN A 85 -6.20 2.39 -0.76
CA ASN A 85 -6.90 3.65 -0.89
C ASN A 85 -6.26 4.48 -2.01
N TYR A 86 -7.08 5.22 -2.75
CA TYR A 86 -6.63 6.09 -3.83
C TYR A 86 -7.35 7.43 -3.74
N ARG A 87 -6.66 8.49 -4.15
CA ARG A 87 -7.23 9.84 -4.24
C ARG A 87 -7.16 10.33 -5.67
N CYS A 88 -8.28 10.80 -6.21
CA CYS A 88 -8.29 11.45 -7.52
C CYS A 88 -7.41 12.70 -7.45
N VAL A 89 -6.43 12.80 -8.35
CA VAL A 89 -5.44 13.89 -8.36
C VAL A 89 -6.11 15.24 -8.58
N ASP A 90 -5.47 16.30 -8.08
CA ASP A 90 -5.91 17.67 -8.35
C ASP A 90 -5.41 18.15 -9.73
N GLY A 91 -6.07 19.18 -10.29
CA GLY A 91 -5.68 19.79 -11.57
C GLY A 91 -6.27 19.10 -12.80
N GLU A 92 -5.69 19.36 -13.97
CA GLU A 92 -6.24 18.89 -15.27
C GLU A 92 -6.36 17.36 -15.36
N SER A 93 -5.44 16.65 -14.70
CA SER A 93 -5.46 15.18 -14.64
C SER A 93 -6.67 14.62 -13.88
N SER A 94 -7.40 15.42 -13.10
CA SER A 94 -8.64 14.99 -12.44
C SER A 94 -9.74 14.61 -13.45
N LEU A 95 -9.66 15.12 -14.69
CA LEU A 95 -10.58 14.77 -15.77
C LEU A 95 -10.53 13.26 -16.10
N PHE A 96 -9.38 12.62 -15.87
CA PHE A 96 -9.22 11.18 -16.13
C PHE A 96 -9.92 10.31 -15.09
N CYS A 97 -10.15 10.80 -13.85
CA CYS A 97 -10.93 10.08 -12.84
C CYS A 97 -12.38 9.81 -13.30
N GLN A 98 -12.88 10.61 -14.24
CA GLN A 98 -14.23 10.50 -14.80
C GLN A 98 -14.31 9.60 -16.04
N GLN A 99 -13.16 9.18 -16.59
CA GLN A 99 -13.12 8.41 -17.85
C GLN A 99 -13.31 6.89 -17.66
N GLY A 100 -13.65 6.44 -16.44
CA GLY A 100 -14.05 5.06 -16.17
C GLY A 100 -12.88 4.06 -16.20
N TRP A 101 -13.09 2.90 -16.83
CA TRP A 101 -12.26 1.69 -16.68
C TRP A 101 -10.80 1.86 -17.14
N ALA A 102 -10.53 2.68 -18.15
CA ALA A 102 -9.17 2.87 -18.66
C ALA A 102 -8.25 3.52 -17.62
N PHE A 103 -8.80 4.41 -16.79
CA PHE A 103 -8.11 5.12 -15.72
C PHE A 103 -8.62 4.69 -14.35
N ASP A 104 -9.10 3.45 -14.21
CA ASP A 104 -9.37 2.85 -12.89
C ASP A 104 -8.09 2.95 -12.03
N PRO A 105 -8.18 3.28 -10.73
CA PRO A 105 -7.02 3.38 -9.85
C PRO A 105 -6.06 2.18 -9.90
N ALA A 106 -6.56 0.96 -10.11
CA ALA A 106 -5.74 -0.26 -10.20
C ALA A 106 -5.32 -0.63 -11.65
N SER A 107 -5.65 0.20 -12.64
CA SER A 107 -5.28 -0.04 -14.05
C SER A 107 -3.86 0.42 -14.38
N LEU A 108 -3.40 0.05 -15.58
CA LEU A 108 -2.13 0.50 -16.15
C LEU A 108 -2.01 2.05 -16.20
N TYR A 109 -3.12 2.75 -16.44
CA TYR A 109 -3.14 4.22 -16.52
C TYR A 109 -3.71 4.89 -15.27
N GLY A 110 -4.10 4.10 -14.26
CA GLY A 110 -4.56 4.58 -12.96
C GLY A 110 -3.65 5.65 -12.34
N PRO A 111 -2.30 5.48 -12.35
CA PRO A 111 -1.37 6.46 -11.78
C PRO A 111 -1.40 7.86 -12.40
N VAL A 112 -2.01 8.03 -13.58
CA VAL A 112 -2.19 9.35 -14.21
C VAL A 112 -3.30 10.15 -13.51
N ALA A 113 -4.34 9.46 -13.04
CA ALA A 113 -5.55 10.04 -12.49
C ALA A 113 -5.67 9.88 -10.96
N TRP A 114 -4.98 8.90 -10.40
CA TRP A 114 -5.11 8.51 -9.00
C TRP A 114 -3.76 8.47 -8.30
N GLU A 115 -3.70 9.14 -7.16
CA GLU A 115 -2.62 9.01 -6.20
C GLU A 115 -2.89 7.76 -5.34
N LYS A 116 -1.95 6.80 -5.36
CA LYS A 116 -2.01 5.61 -4.49
C LYS A 116 -1.67 6.02 -3.05
N LEU A 117 -2.55 5.69 -2.12
CA LEU A 117 -2.39 5.91 -0.68
C LEU A 117 -2.03 4.59 0.03
N GLU A 118 -2.33 4.51 1.32
CA GLU A 118 -2.12 3.34 2.17
C GLU A 118 -2.95 2.11 1.75
N GLU A 119 -2.39 0.92 2.01
CA GLU A 119 -3.11 -0.36 1.94
C GLU A 119 -4.24 -0.35 2.98
N CYS A 120 -5.41 -0.88 2.65
CA CYS A 120 -6.59 -0.91 3.53
C CYS A 120 -7.16 -2.33 3.62
N TYR A 121 -7.85 -2.64 4.73
CA TYR A 121 -8.34 -3.98 5.04
C TYR A 121 -9.64 -3.97 5.86
#